data_AF-T0LHH8-F1
#
_entry.id   AF-T0LHH8-F1
#
_cell.length_a   1.000
_cell.length_b   1.000
_cell.length_c   1.000
_cell.angle_alpha   90.00
_cell.angle_beta   90.00
_cell.angle_gamma   90.00
#
_symmetry.space_group_name_H-M   'P 1'
#
loop_
_entity.id
_entity.type
_entity.pdbx_description
1 polymer ?
#
loop_
_entity_poly.entity_id
_entity_poly.type
_entity_poly.pdbx_seq_one_letter_code
_entity_poly.pdbx_strand_id
1 'polypeptide(L)'
;MTESKFGKILSLVILGLFFFSNDSFSAGEKNQSKILFLQFKIKDNQITLVKTTIKPGLAKQPASVADKNSLYYQLFSPSGASLGKGSMKDPLIQHFEYEDPDRPGQIKRKEIQLKETEFTLRIPYDPDLQEIEFFKLLSSQLDPQKQPSLPKSLGKIKLQLKEDNSK
;
A
#
# COMPACT_ATOMS: atom_id res chain seq x y z
N MET A 1 -70.18 -1.19 60.21
CA MET A 1 -69.12 -1.95 59.53
C MET A 1 -69.25 -1.63 58.05
N THR A 2 -68.34 -0.98 57.33
CA THR A 2 -66.99 -0.45 57.60
C THR A 2 -66.75 0.68 56.59
N GLU A 3 -65.74 1.50 56.88
CA GLU A 3 -65.42 2.88 56.44
C GLU A 3 -65.20 3.17 54.94
N SER A 4 -65.21 4.47 54.57
CA SER A 4 -64.02 5.12 53.98
C SER A 4 -64.18 6.65 53.90
N LYS A 5 -63.24 7.38 54.52
CA LYS A 5 -62.94 8.81 54.31
C LYS A 5 -61.68 8.90 53.46
N PHE A 6 -61.63 9.77 52.45
CA PHE A 6 -60.36 10.26 51.91
C PHE A 6 -60.45 11.73 51.50
N GLY A 7 -59.72 12.56 52.22
CA GLY A 7 -59.53 13.99 51.98
C GLY A 7 -58.39 14.26 51.00
N LYS A 8 -58.53 15.38 50.30
CA LYS A 8 -57.57 15.97 49.36
C LYS A 8 -56.32 16.47 50.09
N ILE A 9 -55.13 16.18 49.56
CA ILE A 9 -53.93 16.96 49.83
C ILE A 9 -53.21 17.23 48.50
N LEU A 10 -52.97 18.53 48.29
CA LEU A 10 -52.24 19.20 47.23
C LEU A 10 -50.74 18.94 47.38
N SER A 11 -50.00 18.69 46.29
CA SER A 11 -48.54 18.80 46.32
C SER A 11 -47.99 19.26 44.96
N LEU A 12 -47.01 20.15 45.04
CA LEU A 12 -46.47 21.04 44.00
C LEU A 12 -44.97 20.80 43.98
N VAL A 13 -44.37 20.35 42.86
CA VAL A 13 -42.90 20.20 42.77
C VAL A 13 -42.35 20.48 41.35
N ILE A 14 -41.75 21.67 41.24
CA ILE A 14 -40.40 22.03 40.72
C ILE A 14 -40.01 21.66 39.27
N LEU A 15 -39.88 22.75 38.51
CA LEU A 15 -39.15 22.98 37.26
C LEU A 15 -37.66 22.57 37.37
N GLY A 16 -37.26 21.51 36.64
CA GLY A 16 -35.88 21.03 36.56
C GLY A 16 -35.18 21.47 35.28
N LEU A 17 -34.07 22.21 35.44
CA LEU A 17 -33.14 22.64 34.39
C LEU A 17 -32.67 21.45 33.53
N PHE A 18 -32.78 21.59 32.21
CA PHE A 18 -32.16 20.68 31.25
C PHE A 18 -30.64 20.75 31.40
N PHE A 19 -30.06 19.59 31.72
CA PHE A 19 -28.63 19.34 31.75
C PHE A 19 -28.03 19.63 30.37
N PHE A 20 -27.06 20.54 30.33
CA PHE A 20 -26.14 20.68 29.21
C PHE A 20 -25.29 19.40 29.14
N SER A 21 -25.64 18.50 28.23
CA SER A 21 -24.71 17.45 27.79
C SER A 21 -23.60 18.13 27.00
N ASN A 22 -22.46 18.36 27.63
CA ASN A 22 -21.21 18.60 26.91
C ASN A 22 -20.80 17.29 26.25
N ASP A 23 -21.30 17.07 25.02
CA ASP A 23 -20.71 16.09 24.12
C ASP A 23 -19.26 16.53 23.88
N SER A 24 -18.36 15.97 24.68
CA SER A 24 -16.93 16.04 24.43
C SER A 24 -16.67 15.23 23.16
N PHE A 25 -16.77 15.91 22.03
CA PHE A 25 -16.32 15.39 20.74
C PHE A 25 -14.82 15.16 20.88
N SER A 26 -14.44 13.94 21.24
CA SER A 26 -13.06 13.50 21.18
C SER A 26 -12.71 13.45 19.69
N ALA A 27 -12.09 14.53 19.20
CA ALA A 27 -11.48 14.56 17.89
C ALA A 27 -10.41 13.45 17.88
N GLY A 28 -10.74 12.32 17.27
CA GLY A 28 -9.85 11.17 17.16
C GLY A 28 -8.47 11.62 16.69
N GLU A 29 -7.42 11.07 17.33
CA GLU A 29 -6.04 11.26 16.91
C GLU A 29 -5.97 11.16 15.39
N LYS A 30 -5.46 12.22 14.74
CA LYS A 30 -5.06 12.16 13.34
C LYS A 30 -3.99 11.08 13.25
N ASN A 31 -4.38 9.84 12.97
CA ASN A 31 -3.47 8.79 12.55
C ASN A 31 -2.97 9.23 11.17
N GLN A 32 -1.89 10.01 11.16
CA GLN A 32 -1.33 10.59 9.95
C GLN A 32 -0.79 9.45 9.11
N SER A 33 -1.51 9.05 8.06
CA SER A 33 -1.03 8.06 7.11
C SER A 33 0.37 8.42 6.64
N LYS A 34 1.26 7.42 6.56
CA LYS A 34 2.63 7.57 6.07
C LYS A 34 2.83 6.72 4.82
N ILE A 35 3.74 7.16 3.96
CA ILE A 35 4.21 6.46 2.77
C ILE A 35 5.64 6.02 3.01
N LEU A 36 5.93 4.76 2.72
CA LEU A 36 7.27 4.20 2.69
C LEU A 36 7.80 4.21 1.25
N PHE A 37 8.89 4.95 1.04
CA PHE A 37 9.65 5.00 -0.21
C PHE A 37 10.86 4.09 -0.09
N LEU A 38 10.93 3.07 -0.95
CA LEU A 38 12.03 2.13 -1.03
C LEU A 38 12.71 2.29 -2.38
N GLN A 39 13.92 2.82 -2.38
CA GLN A 39 14.76 2.92 -3.57
C GLN A 39 15.60 1.65 -3.67
N PHE A 40 15.48 0.97 -4.80
CA PHE A 40 16.19 -0.24 -5.11
C PHE A 40 17.05 -0.04 -6.34
N LYS A 41 18.05 -0.91 -6.46
CA LYS A 41 18.84 -1.10 -7.65
C LYS A 41 18.68 -2.54 -8.08
N ILE A 42 18.46 -2.75 -9.38
CA ILE A 42 18.48 -4.07 -10.00
C ILE A 42 19.66 -4.14 -10.96
N LYS A 43 20.44 -5.22 -10.87
CA LYS A 43 21.56 -5.52 -11.77
C LYS A 43 21.65 -7.03 -11.94
N ASP A 44 21.69 -7.50 -13.18
CA ASP A 44 21.80 -8.93 -13.49
C ASP A 44 20.75 -9.80 -12.74
N ASN A 45 19.50 -9.29 -12.66
CA ASN A 45 18.37 -9.85 -11.90
C ASN A 45 18.53 -9.95 -10.38
N GLN A 46 19.56 -9.34 -9.80
CA GLN A 46 19.70 -9.19 -8.35
C GLN A 46 19.20 -7.82 -7.92
N ILE A 47 18.36 -7.78 -6.88
CA ILE A 47 17.80 -6.55 -6.33
C ILE A 47 18.46 -6.25 -5.00
N THR A 48 18.91 -5.00 -4.84
CA THR A 48 19.51 -4.49 -3.60
C THR A 48 18.80 -3.21 -3.17
N LEU A 49 18.58 -3.06 -1.86
CA LEU A 49 18.05 -1.83 -1.29
C LEU A 49 19.15 -0.76 -1.29
N VAL A 50 18.83 0.41 -1.85
CA VAL A 50 19.70 1.58 -1.88
C VAL A 50 19.35 2.53 -0.73
N LYS A 51 18.06 2.83 -0.56
CA LYS A 51 17.59 3.81 0.42
C LYS A 51 16.16 3.53 0.86
N THR A 52 15.88 3.85 2.11
CA THR A 52 14.53 3.86 2.67
C THR A 52 14.18 5.25 3.16
N THR A 53 12.95 5.71 2.97
CA THR A 53 12.48 6.99 3.49
C THR A 53 10.99 6.92 3.82
N ILE A 54 10.61 7.46 4.97
CA ILE A 54 9.21 7.55 5.41
C ILE A 54 8.77 9.00 5.32
N LYS A 55 7.61 9.26 4.72
CA LYS A 55 7.03 10.61 4.62
C LYS A 55 5.54 10.58 4.96
N PRO A 56 4.98 11.66 5.56
CA PRO A 56 3.53 11.81 5.70
C PRO A 56 2.83 11.77 4.34
N GLY A 57 1.67 11.12 4.27
CA GLY A 57 0.84 11.05 3.06
C GLY A 57 0.10 9.73 2.92
N LEU A 58 -0.86 9.69 2.00
CA LEU A 58 -1.57 8.48 1.63
C LEU A 58 -0.94 7.85 0.39
N ALA A 59 -0.41 6.64 0.54
CA ALA A 59 0.07 5.88 -0.62
C ALA A 59 -1.12 5.49 -1.48
N LYS A 60 -1.05 5.75 -2.79
CA LYS A 60 -2.03 5.18 -3.72
C LYS A 60 -1.90 3.67 -3.67
N GLN A 61 -3.04 2.98 -3.61
CA GLN A 61 -3.02 1.53 -3.76
C GLN A 61 -2.42 1.17 -5.12
N PRO A 62 -1.54 0.15 -5.20
CA PRO A 62 -0.98 -0.28 -6.47
C PRO A 62 -2.13 -0.64 -7.41
N ALA A 63 -2.19 0.00 -8.58
CA ALA A 63 -3.12 -0.43 -9.62
C ALA A 63 -2.73 -1.86 -10.02
N SER A 64 -3.69 -2.79 -9.98
CA SER A 64 -3.50 -4.18 -10.40
C SER A 64 -3.40 -4.28 -11.93
N VAL A 65 -2.38 -3.67 -12.53
CA VAL A 65 -2.00 -3.93 -13.92
C VAL A 65 -0.80 -4.87 -13.88
N ALA A 66 -1.12 -6.11 -13.52
CA ALA A 66 -0.16 -7.20 -13.47
C ALA A 66 -0.15 -7.86 -14.86
N ASP A 67 0.98 -7.78 -15.57
CA ASP A 67 1.21 -8.53 -16.80
C ASP A 67 2.35 -9.54 -16.59
N LYS A 68 2.54 -10.43 -17.58
CA LYS A 68 3.56 -11.48 -17.52
C LYS A 68 5.00 -10.96 -17.39
N ASN A 69 5.24 -9.69 -17.71
CA ASN A 69 6.56 -9.07 -17.64
C ASN A 69 6.72 -8.21 -16.37
N SER A 70 5.67 -8.01 -15.58
CA SER A 70 5.74 -7.24 -14.34
C SER A 70 6.75 -7.83 -13.33
N LEU A 71 7.38 -6.93 -12.58
CA LEU A 71 8.09 -7.26 -11.35
C LEU A 71 7.08 -7.31 -10.20
N TYR A 72 6.93 -8.47 -9.59
CA TYR A 72 6.03 -8.67 -8.47
C TYR A 72 6.78 -8.59 -7.15
N TYR A 73 6.06 -8.23 -6.09
CA TYR A 73 6.60 -8.23 -4.74
C TYR A 73 5.57 -8.66 -3.70
N GLN A 74 6.07 -9.21 -2.60
CA GLN A 74 5.30 -9.56 -1.42
C GLN A 74 5.99 -9.04 -0.16
N LEU A 75 5.18 -8.55 0.77
CA LEU A 75 5.58 -7.89 2.00
C LEU A 75 5.36 -8.84 3.17
N PHE A 76 6.32 -8.92 4.07
CA PHE A 76 6.29 -9.84 5.20
C PHE A 76 6.58 -9.15 6.54
N SER A 77 5.87 -9.62 7.56
CA SER A 77 6.12 -9.26 8.95
C SER A 77 7.28 -10.06 9.56
N PRO A 78 7.74 -9.74 10.79
CA PRO A 78 8.75 -10.53 11.49
C PRO A 78 8.39 -11.99 11.72
N SER A 79 7.10 -12.31 11.83
CA SER A 79 6.62 -13.69 11.96
C SER A 79 6.56 -14.43 10.61
N GLY A 80 6.86 -13.75 9.50
CA GLY A 80 6.70 -14.27 8.15
C GLY A 80 5.27 -14.18 7.63
N ALA A 81 4.36 -13.50 8.34
CA ALA A 81 3.00 -13.30 7.86
C ALA A 81 3.00 -12.32 6.68
N SER A 82 2.19 -12.60 5.66
CA SER A 82 2.05 -11.73 4.49
C SER A 82 1.26 -10.48 4.88
N LEU A 83 1.89 -9.31 4.77
CA LEU A 83 1.26 -8.00 5.01
C LEU A 83 0.58 -7.45 3.75
N GLY A 84 1.04 -7.89 2.57
CA GLY A 84 0.46 -7.46 1.31
C GLY A 84 1.30 -7.89 0.11
N LYS A 85 0.76 -7.66 -1.09
CA LYS A 85 1.45 -7.94 -2.35
C LYS A 85 1.16 -6.84 -3.36
N GLY A 86 2.01 -6.75 -4.37
CA GLY A 86 1.78 -5.86 -5.50
C GLY A 86 2.67 -6.20 -6.68
N SER A 87 2.61 -5.34 -7.68
CA SER A 87 3.38 -5.48 -8.91
C SER A 87 3.68 -4.12 -9.49
N MET A 88 4.76 -4.03 -10.26
CA MET A 88 5.10 -2.89 -11.08
C MET A 88 5.61 -3.35 -12.44
N LYS A 89 5.65 -2.45 -13.42
CA LYS A 89 6.33 -2.73 -14.70
C LYS A 89 7.79 -3.12 -14.43
N ASP A 90 8.34 -3.98 -15.27
CA ASP A 90 9.75 -4.36 -15.18
C ASP A 90 10.64 -3.10 -15.26
N PRO A 91 11.40 -2.76 -14.20
CA PRO A 91 12.28 -1.61 -14.24
C PRO A 91 13.38 -1.78 -15.29
N LEU A 92 13.73 -3.01 -15.66
CA LEU A 92 14.72 -3.27 -16.71
C LEU A 92 14.18 -3.08 -18.14
N ILE A 93 12.90 -2.75 -18.33
CA ILE A 93 12.31 -2.49 -19.64
C ILE A 93 11.91 -1.02 -19.74
N GLN A 94 12.63 -0.27 -20.57
CA GLN A 94 12.29 1.11 -20.86
C GLN A 94 11.48 1.21 -22.15
N HIS A 95 10.35 1.90 -22.10
CA HIS A 95 9.46 2.11 -23.23
C HIS A 95 9.69 3.51 -23.78
N PHE A 96 9.92 3.60 -25.09
CA PHE A 96 10.01 4.86 -25.82
C PHE A 96 8.88 4.94 -26.82
N GLU A 97 8.24 6.10 -26.88
CA GLU A 97 7.28 6.47 -27.91
C GLU A 97 7.85 7.66 -28.68
N TYR A 98 7.90 7.57 -29.99
CA TYR A 98 8.39 8.63 -30.86
C TYR A 98 7.62 8.63 -32.18
N GLU A 99 7.53 9.79 -32.81
CA GLU A 99 6.89 9.92 -34.11
C GLU A 99 7.69 9.19 -35.20
N ASP A 100 6.99 8.55 -36.13
CA ASP A 100 7.60 7.93 -37.29
C ASP A 100 8.10 9.02 -38.26
N PRO A 101 9.43 9.18 -38.46
CA PRO A 101 9.97 10.21 -39.34
C PRO A 101 9.53 10.03 -40.80
N ASP A 102 9.23 8.79 -41.21
CA ASP A 102 8.79 8.47 -42.57
C ASP A 102 7.27 8.60 -42.73
N ARG A 103 6.52 8.73 -41.62
CA ARG A 103 5.04 8.79 -41.60
C ARG A 103 4.55 9.72 -40.49
N PRO A 104 4.55 11.04 -40.75
CA PRO A 104 4.08 12.03 -39.78
C PRO A 104 2.69 11.68 -39.23
N GLY A 105 2.52 11.83 -37.91
CA GLY A 105 1.30 11.46 -37.19
C GLY A 105 1.19 9.99 -36.75
N GLN A 106 2.14 9.10 -37.11
CA GLN A 106 2.21 7.75 -36.55
C GLN A 106 3.19 7.68 -35.38
N ILE A 107 2.83 7.00 -34.29
CA ILE A 107 3.72 6.76 -33.14
C ILE A 107 4.32 5.36 -33.26
N LYS A 108 5.64 5.28 -33.25
CA LYS A 108 6.40 4.04 -33.07
C LYS A 108 6.69 3.83 -31.59
N ARG A 109 6.63 2.56 -31.16
CA ARG A 109 7.02 2.12 -29.82
C ARG A 109 8.30 1.29 -29.91
N LYS A 110 9.23 1.53 -29.00
CA LYS A 110 10.43 0.72 -28.85
C LYS A 110 10.66 0.38 -27.39
N GLU A 111 10.92 -0.90 -27.13
CA GLU A 111 11.35 -1.38 -25.82
C GLU A 111 12.86 -1.57 -25.84
N ILE A 112 13.52 -1.10 -24.77
CA ILE A 112 14.95 -1.31 -24.55
C ILE A 112 15.13 -2.10 -23.25
N GLN A 113 15.79 -3.25 -23.38
CA GLN A 113 16.20 -4.06 -22.24
C GLN A 113 17.48 -3.49 -21.62
N LEU A 114 17.38 -3.05 -20.38
CA LEU A 114 18.49 -2.62 -19.55
C LEU A 114 19.10 -3.82 -18.83
N LYS A 115 20.40 -3.72 -18.49
CA LYS A 115 21.10 -4.68 -17.61
C LYS A 115 21.06 -4.26 -16.15
N GLU A 116 20.90 -2.96 -15.92
CA GLU A 116 21.00 -2.32 -14.62
C GLU A 116 20.14 -1.06 -14.60
N THR A 117 19.42 -0.82 -13.50
CA THR A 117 18.71 0.44 -13.27
C THR A 117 18.37 0.61 -11.79
N GLU A 118 17.99 1.82 -11.41
CA GLU A 118 17.35 2.10 -10.11
C GLU A 118 15.85 2.32 -10.28
N PHE A 119 15.09 1.92 -9.28
CA PHE A 119 13.64 2.11 -9.25
C PHE A 119 13.16 2.38 -7.84
N THR A 120 11.98 3.00 -7.72
CA THR A 120 11.38 3.32 -6.42
C THR A 120 10.06 2.60 -6.28
N LEU A 121 9.92 1.84 -5.20
CA LEU A 121 8.65 1.30 -4.75
C LEU A 121 8.05 2.22 -3.69
N ARG A 122 6.75 2.51 -3.81
CA ARG A 122 5.98 3.34 -2.88
C ARG A 122 4.84 2.50 -2.33
N ILE A 123 4.83 2.28 -1.02
CA ILE A 123 3.82 1.46 -0.36
C ILE A 123 3.30 2.18 0.89
N PRO A 124 2.09 1.85 1.37
CA PRO A 124 1.66 2.27 2.69
C PRO A 124 2.71 1.87 3.73
N TYR A 125 3.00 2.79 4.66
CA TYR A 125 3.86 2.46 5.78
C TYR A 125 3.12 1.52 6.73
N ASP A 126 3.81 0.45 7.11
CA ASP A 126 3.37 -0.50 8.13
C ASP A 126 4.55 -0.72 9.08
N PRO A 127 4.38 -0.45 10.40
CA PRO A 127 5.46 -0.63 11.37
C PRO A 127 5.91 -2.09 11.52
N ASP A 128 5.04 -3.04 11.17
CA ASP A 128 5.36 -4.47 11.23
C ASP A 128 6.04 -4.95 9.94
N LEU A 129 6.28 -4.10 8.94
CA LEU A 129 6.98 -4.50 7.72
C LEU A 129 8.48 -4.71 7.97
N GLN A 130 8.96 -5.95 7.79
CA GLN A 130 10.38 -6.29 7.97
C GLN A 130 11.06 -6.83 6.71
N GLU A 131 10.33 -7.46 5.80
CA GLU A 131 10.94 -8.08 4.62
C GLU A 131 10.08 -7.85 3.37
N ILE A 132 10.77 -7.72 2.23
CA ILE A 132 10.16 -7.73 0.91
C ILE A 132 10.80 -8.82 0.07
N GLU A 133 9.99 -9.64 -0.58
CA GLU A 133 10.44 -10.60 -1.59
C GLU A 133 10.01 -10.13 -2.97
N PHE A 134 10.92 -10.23 -3.94
CA PHE A 134 10.62 -9.95 -5.34
C PHE A 134 10.56 -11.24 -6.14
N PHE A 135 9.69 -11.29 -7.14
CA PHE A 135 9.59 -12.42 -8.05
C PHE A 135 9.18 -12.00 -9.47
N LYS A 136 9.56 -12.81 -10.46
CA LYS A 136 9.02 -12.74 -11.82
C LYS A 136 8.19 -13.97 -12.11
N LEU A 137 7.12 -13.81 -12.88
CA LEU A 137 6.44 -14.94 -13.48
C LEU A 137 7.26 -15.39 -14.69
N LEU A 138 7.73 -16.63 -14.68
CA LEU A 138 8.34 -17.19 -15.88
C LEU A 138 7.23 -17.47 -16.88
N SER A 139 7.26 -16.85 -18.06
CA SER A 139 6.37 -17.28 -19.13
C SER A 139 6.74 -18.72 -19.50
N SER A 140 5.82 -19.66 -19.28
CA SER A 140 5.89 -20.94 -19.96
C SER A 140 5.79 -20.62 -21.45
N GLN A 141 6.87 -20.83 -22.19
CA GLN A 141 6.84 -20.68 -23.63
C GLN A 141 5.83 -21.71 -24.18
N LEU A 142 4.78 -21.19 -24.83
CA LEU A 142 3.96 -21.86 -25.84
C LEU A 142 3.21 -23.13 -25.39
N ASP A 143 2.20 -23.01 -24.51
CA ASP A 143 1.04 -23.91 -24.59
C ASP A 143 -0.16 -23.36 -23.78
N PRO A 144 -1.32 -23.05 -24.38
CA PRO A 144 -2.52 -22.60 -23.66
C PRO A 144 -3.08 -23.63 -22.66
N GLN A 145 -2.55 -24.87 -22.66
CA GLN A 145 -3.04 -25.95 -21.80
C GLN A 145 -2.09 -26.35 -20.66
N LYS A 146 -0.95 -25.67 -20.45
CA LYS A 146 0.00 -26.04 -19.38
C LYS A 146 0.02 -25.04 -18.23
N GLN A 147 -0.38 -25.56 -17.07
CA GLN A 147 -0.19 -25.18 -15.65
C GLN A 147 0.37 -23.78 -15.32
N PRO A 148 -0.16 -23.10 -14.29
CA PRO A 148 0.28 -21.76 -13.89
C PRO A 148 1.79 -21.67 -13.75
N SER A 149 2.35 -20.63 -14.36
CA SER A 149 3.78 -20.31 -14.29
C SER A 149 4.22 -20.19 -12.83
N LEU A 150 5.25 -20.96 -12.47
CA LEU A 150 5.83 -20.86 -11.14
C LEU A 150 6.57 -19.52 -11.02
N PRO A 151 6.33 -18.75 -9.94
CA PRO A 151 7.08 -17.53 -9.69
C PRO A 151 8.55 -17.88 -9.42
N LYS A 152 9.46 -17.19 -10.13
CA LYS A 152 10.89 -17.23 -9.84
C LYS A 152 11.22 -16.11 -8.88
N SER A 153 11.62 -16.46 -7.66
CA SER A 153 12.14 -15.50 -6.68
C SER A 153 13.41 -14.83 -7.20
N LEU A 154 13.49 -13.51 -7.02
CA LEU A 154 14.67 -12.67 -7.27
C LEU A 154 15.41 -12.34 -5.97
N GLY A 155 14.89 -12.80 -4.83
CA GLY A 155 15.49 -12.59 -3.52
C GLY A 155 14.58 -11.88 -2.53
N LYS A 156 14.93 -12.05 -1.25
CA LYS A 156 14.33 -11.43 -0.08
C LYS A 156 15.27 -10.35 0.44
N ILE A 157 14.69 -9.22 0.82
CA ILE A 157 15.42 -8.07 1.33
C ILE A 157 14.84 -7.68 2.68
N LYS A 158 15.68 -7.73 3.71
CA LYS A 158 15.34 -7.22 5.04
C LYS A 158 15.37 -5.70 5.03
N LEU A 159 14.33 -5.11 5.61
CA LEU A 159 14.15 -3.67 5.72
C LEU A 159 14.49 -3.25 7.15
N GLN A 160 15.30 -2.20 7.27
CA GLN A 160 15.54 -1.52 8.54
C GLN A 160 14.79 -0.19 8.51
N LEU A 161 13.55 -0.21 8.98
CA LEU A 161 12.72 0.99 9.00
C LEU A 161 13.15 1.87 10.17
N LYS A 162 13.72 3.04 9.85
CA LYS A 162 13.98 4.11 10.82
C LYS A 162 13.15 5.31 10.40
N GLU A 163 12.36 5.85 11.32
CA GLU A 163 11.69 7.12 11.06
C GLU A 163 12.73 8.25 11.05
N ASP A 164 12.87 8.93 9.92
CA ASP A 164 13.67 10.14 9.83
C ASP A 164 12.92 11.25 10.61
N ASN A 165 13.34 11.48 11.85
CA ASN A 165 12.84 12.57 12.70
C ASN A 165 13.39 13.95 12.28
N SER A 166 13.48 14.22 10.97
CA SER A 166 13.92 15.53 10.50
C SER A 166 12.77 16.53 10.67
N LYS A 167 12.88 17.35 11.72
CA LYS A 167 12.09 18.57 11.95
C LYS A 167 12.32 19.60 10.84
#